data_AF-A0A2A4Y9D7-F1
#
_entry.id   AF-A0A2A4Y9D7-F1
#
_cell.length_a   1.000
_cell.length_b   1.000
_cell.length_c   1.000
_cell.angle_alpha   90.00
_cell.angle_beta   90.00
_cell.angle_gamma   90.00
#
_symmetry.space_group_name_H-M   'P 1'
#
loop_
_entity.id
_entity.type
_entity.pdbx_description
1 polymer ?
#
loop_
_entity_poly.entity_id
_entity_poly.type
_entity_poly.pdbx_seq_one_letter_code
_entity_poly.pdbx_strand_id
1 'polypeptide(L)'
;MLIKKHLFNTVKVAAVMTLLFTASSSFAQEMTAEHYISMDLQARQLTLEGVKDRLSLLQFNAGLGRQLDQDAETQQDVGAVYQQHNMTASRAIAWATQHTQAIIQWLKEHPDQQAEYDRISRELDAVSTQIQALSNQ
;
A
#
# COMPACT_ATOMS: atom_id res chain seq x y z
N MET A 1 24.25 57.79 64.75
CA MET A 1 23.29 56.79 65.27
C MET A 1 21.91 57.18 64.78
N LEU A 2 21.25 56.28 64.03
CA LEU A 2 19.91 56.34 63.40
C LEU A 2 19.69 57.30 62.22
N ILE A 3 18.69 56.91 61.39
CA ILE A 3 18.08 57.52 60.17
C ILE A 3 18.66 56.88 58.87
N LYS A 4 17.93 56.19 57.96
CA LYS A 4 16.52 56.29 57.50
C LYS A 4 16.05 54.99 56.81
N LYS A 5 14.76 54.69 56.96
CA LYS A 5 13.93 53.70 56.23
C LYS A 5 13.77 54.06 54.73
N HIS A 6 13.16 53.10 54.00
CA HIS A 6 12.54 53.14 52.66
C HIS A 6 13.35 52.35 51.62
N LEU A 7 12.79 51.53 50.73
CA LEU A 7 11.41 51.18 50.39
C LEU A 7 11.51 49.85 49.62
N PHE A 8 10.47 49.02 49.74
CA PHE A 8 10.25 47.82 48.94
C PHE A 8 10.38 48.11 47.45
N ASN A 9 11.05 47.23 46.69
CA ASN A 9 10.81 47.16 45.25
C ASN A 9 10.71 45.69 44.81
N THR A 10 9.46 45.28 44.62
CA THR A 10 8.99 44.05 43.99
C THR A 10 9.48 43.94 42.55
N VAL A 11 10.13 42.84 42.21
CA VAL A 11 10.26 42.40 40.80
C VAL A 11 9.55 41.05 40.68
N LYS A 12 8.32 41.09 40.18
CA LYS A 12 7.58 39.95 39.66
C LYS A 12 7.73 39.94 38.13
N VAL A 13 8.44 38.97 37.56
CA VAL A 13 8.31 38.51 36.16
C VAL A 13 8.85 37.06 36.14
N ALA A 14 8.04 36.00 36.20
CA ALA A 14 7.21 35.40 35.16
C ALA A 14 8.02 34.76 34.00
N ALA A 15 8.11 33.44 33.97
CA ALA A 15 8.24 32.64 32.74
C ALA A 15 7.92 31.16 33.06
N VAL A 16 6.62 30.84 33.09
CA VAL A 16 6.15 29.46 32.96
C VAL A 16 6.40 29.07 31.51
N MET A 17 7.46 28.30 31.26
CA MET A 17 7.78 27.79 29.93
C MET A 17 6.93 26.54 29.68
N THR A 18 5.64 26.77 29.39
CA THR A 18 4.73 25.71 28.94
C THR A 18 5.23 25.21 27.60
N LEU A 19 5.89 24.05 27.61
CA LEU A 19 6.22 23.27 26.43
C LEU A 19 4.89 22.93 25.72
N LEU A 20 4.58 23.65 24.65
CA LEU A 20 3.53 23.28 23.71
C LEU A 20 4.01 22.03 22.97
N PHE A 21 3.62 20.86 23.48
CA PHE A 21 3.62 19.62 22.70
C PHE A 21 2.60 19.80 21.58
N THR A 22 3.06 20.26 20.41
CA THR A 22 2.29 20.15 19.18
C THR A 22 2.23 18.67 18.82
N ALA A 23 1.19 17.99 19.32
CA ALA A 23 0.82 16.68 18.82
C ALA A 23 0.49 16.83 17.34
N SER A 24 1.43 16.48 16.48
CA SER A 24 1.15 16.26 15.06
C SER A 24 0.16 15.10 14.99
N SER A 25 -1.12 15.42 14.94
CA SER A 25 -2.15 14.46 14.56
C SER A 25 -1.87 14.07 13.12
N SER A 26 -1.07 13.02 12.92
CA SER A 26 -1.02 12.31 11.66
C SER A 26 -2.44 11.79 11.43
N PHE A 27 -3.25 12.52 10.67
CA PHE A 27 -4.50 11.99 10.15
C PHE A 27 -4.09 10.76 9.34
N ALA A 28 -4.37 9.58 9.88
CA ALA A 28 -4.31 8.36 9.12
C ALA A 28 -5.28 8.56 7.96
N GLN A 29 -4.76 8.76 6.75
CA GLN A 29 -5.59 8.95 5.57
C GLN A 29 -6.44 7.68 5.44
N GLU A 30 -7.74 7.84 5.60
CA GLU A 30 -8.68 6.72 5.53
C GLU A 30 -8.66 6.16 4.10
N MET A 31 -8.66 4.84 3.98
CA MET A 31 -8.66 4.18 2.68
C MET A 31 -9.96 4.52 1.94
N THR A 32 -9.84 4.99 0.70
CA THR A 32 -10.95 5.29 -0.20
C THR A 32 -11.03 4.25 -1.33
N ALA A 33 -12.15 4.19 -2.05
CA ALA A 33 -12.28 3.29 -3.20
C ALA A 33 -11.21 3.57 -4.27
N GLU A 34 -10.92 4.85 -4.54
CA GLU A 34 -9.86 5.29 -5.46
C GLU A 34 -8.48 4.76 -5.04
N HIS A 35 -8.07 5.00 -3.79
CA HIS A 35 -6.76 4.53 -3.32
C HIS A 35 -6.68 3.00 -3.29
N TYR A 36 -7.77 2.33 -2.93
CA TYR A 36 -7.84 0.87 -2.96
C TYR A 36 -7.66 0.33 -4.39
N ILE A 37 -8.37 0.89 -5.37
CA ILE A 37 -8.30 0.47 -6.77
C ILE A 37 -6.91 0.73 -7.35
N SER A 38 -6.32 1.90 -7.08
CA SER A 38 -4.96 2.21 -7.51
C SER A 38 -3.93 1.20 -6.94
N MET A 39 -4.03 0.89 -5.65
CA MET A 39 -3.17 -0.10 -4.99
C MET A 39 -3.39 -1.51 -5.57
N ASP A 40 -4.65 -1.94 -5.72
CA ASP A 40 -4.99 -3.29 -6.18
C ASP A 40 -4.62 -3.51 -7.66
N LEU A 41 -4.79 -2.50 -8.53
CA LEU A 41 -4.32 -2.56 -9.91
C LEU A 41 -2.79 -2.68 -9.98
N GLN A 42 -2.04 -1.92 -9.18
CA GLN A 42 -0.58 -2.06 -9.10
C GLN A 42 -0.16 -3.47 -8.65
N ALA A 43 -0.78 -3.99 -7.58
CA ALA A 43 -0.50 -5.33 -7.08
C ALA A 43 -0.81 -6.41 -8.14
N ARG A 44 -1.91 -6.27 -8.88
CA ARG A 44 -2.30 -7.20 -9.96
C ARG A 44 -1.38 -7.11 -11.16
N GLN A 45 -0.92 -5.92 -11.53
CA GLN A 45 0.02 -5.72 -12.62
C GLN A 45 1.37 -6.39 -12.31
N LEU A 46 1.92 -6.21 -11.09
CA LEU A 46 3.13 -6.91 -10.66
C LEU A 46 2.93 -8.42 -10.62
N THR A 47 1.75 -8.89 -10.20
CA THR A 47 1.42 -10.33 -10.23
C THR A 47 1.45 -10.85 -11.68
N LEU A 48 0.89 -10.11 -12.64
CA LEU A 48 0.93 -10.47 -14.05
C LEU A 48 2.35 -10.52 -14.61
N GLU A 49 3.19 -9.55 -14.24
CA GLU A 49 4.61 -9.52 -14.62
C GLU A 49 5.37 -10.73 -14.09
N GLY A 50 5.25 -11.04 -12.79
CA GLY A 50 5.91 -12.21 -12.23
C GLY A 50 5.44 -13.53 -12.82
N VAL A 51 4.14 -13.66 -13.13
CA VAL A 51 3.61 -14.85 -13.82
C VAL A 51 4.13 -14.96 -15.26
N LYS A 52 4.34 -13.83 -15.97
CA LYS A 52 5.01 -13.82 -17.29
C LYS A 52 6.47 -14.22 -17.18
N ASP A 53 7.19 -13.75 -16.16
CA ASP A 53 8.58 -14.13 -15.91
C ASP A 53 8.70 -15.62 -15.62
N ARG A 54 7.79 -16.18 -14.82
CA ARG A 54 7.71 -17.62 -14.58
C ARG A 54 7.48 -18.40 -15.87
N LEU A 55 6.57 -17.94 -16.75
CA LEU A 55 6.37 -18.57 -18.07
C LEU A 55 7.67 -18.57 -18.89
N SER A 56 8.37 -17.43 -18.93
CA SER A 56 9.66 -17.30 -19.63
C SER A 56 10.69 -18.31 -19.07
N LEU A 57 10.84 -18.38 -17.75
CA LEU A 57 11.75 -19.34 -17.09
C LEU A 57 11.41 -20.79 -17.43
N LEU A 58 10.13 -21.15 -17.49
CA LEU A 58 9.68 -22.48 -17.91
C LEU A 58 10.03 -22.76 -19.38
N GLN A 59 9.81 -21.81 -20.28
CA GLN A 59 10.16 -21.95 -21.70
C GLN A 59 11.66 -22.16 -21.92
N PHE A 60 12.51 -21.60 -21.06
CA PHE A 60 13.96 -21.80 -21.08
C PHE A 60 14.44 -23.00 -20.25
N ASN A 61 13.54 -23.83 -19.72
CA ASN A 61 13.85 -24.96 -18.83
C ASN A 61 14.74 -24.54 -17.64
N ALA A 62 14.51 -23.35 -17.08
CA ALA A 62 15.21 -22.90 -15.90
C ALA A 62 14.93 -23.85 -14.72
N GLY A 63 15.95 -24.14 -13.93
CA GLY A 63 15.82 -25.01 -12.76
C GLY A 63 14.84 -24.45 -11.72
N LEU A 64 14.20 -25.35 -10.96
CA LEU A 64 13.20 -25.03 -9.94
C LEU A 64 13.65 -23.92 -8.96
N GLY A 65 14.92 -23.93 -8.53
CA GLY A 65 15.45 -22.90 -7.63
C GLY A 65 15.29 -21.49 -8.20
N ARG A 66 15.62 -21.29 -9.49
CA ARG A 66 15.48 -19.98 -10.13
C ARG A 66 14.03 -19.54 -10.30
N GLN A 67 13.12 -20.49 -10.50
CA GLN A 67 11.69 -20.19 -10.55
C GLN A 67 11.17 -19.74 -9.19
N LEU A 68 11.58 -20.41 -8.11
CA LEU A 68 11.20 -20.04 -6.74
C LEU A 68 11.78 -18.68 -6.32
N ASP A 69 13.02 -18.37 -6.70
CA ASP A 69 13.63 -17.08 -6.43
C ASP A 69 12.85 -15.94 -7.11
N GLN A 70 12.46 -16.11 -8.38
CA GLN A 70 11.64 -15.15 -9.12
C GLN A 70 10.24 -14.98 -8.52
N ASP A 71 9.59 -16.08 -8.12
CA ASP A 71 8.28 -16.05 -7.47
C ASP A 71 8.37 -15.29 -6.13
N ALA A 72 9.45 -15.46 -5.37
CA ALA A 72 9.69 -14.77 -4.10
C ALA A 72 9.93 -13.26 -4.30
N GLU A 73 10.70 -12.87 -5.31
CA GLU A 73 10.92 -11.47 -5.68
C GLU A 73 9.58 -10.78 -6.02
N THR A 74 8.78 -11.42 -6.89
CA THR A 74 7.44 -10.93 -7.24
C THR A 74 6.56 -10.78 -6.00
N GLN A 75 6.56 -11.78 -5.10
CA GLN A 75 5.77 -11.72 -3.88
C GLN A 75 6.20 -10.57 -2.97
N GLN A 76 7.51 -10.28 -2.89
CA GLN A 76 8.04 -9.16 -2.13
C GLN A 76 7.56 -7.83 -2.71
N ASP A 77 7.61 -7.67 -4.03
CA ASP A 77 7.19 -6.43 -4.71
C ASP A 77 5.69 -6.17 -4.56
N VAL A 78 4.86 -7.20 -4.74
CA VAL A 78 3.42 -7.13 -4.45
C VAL A 78 3.18 -6.76 -2.98
N GLY A 79 3.95 -7.36 -2.05
CA GLY A 79 3.89 -7.02 -0.63
C GLY A 79 4.25 -5.57 -0.35
N ALA A 80 5.25 -5.03 -1.04
CA ALA A 80 5.69 -3.64 -0.91
C ALA A 80 4.61 -2.66 -1.35
N VAL A 81 3.85 -2.95 -2.41
CA VAL A 81 2.69 -2.14 -2.81
C VAL A 81 1.68 -2.02 -1.67
N TYR A 82 1.28 -3.12 -1.05
CA TYR A 82 0.34 -3.04 0.08
C TYR A 82 0.92 -2.23 1.26
N GLN A 83 2.21 -2.39 1.55
CA GLN A 83 2.87 -1.69 2.64
C GLN A 83 2.93 -0.17 2.42
N GLN A 84 3.13 0.30 1.18
CA GLN A 84 3.08 1.73 0.84
C GLN A 84 1.74 2.37 1.22
N HIS A 85 0.66 1.58 1.22
CA HIS A 85 -0.68 1.99 1.62
C HIS A 85 -1.03 1.63 3.07
N ASN A 86 -0.05 1.28 3.91
CA ASN A 86 -0.23 0.82 5.29
C ASN A 86 -1.20 -0.39 5.41
N MET A 87 -1.21 -1.24 4.39
CA MET A 87 -2.04 -2.43 4.30
C MET A 87 -1.20 -3.71 4.22
N THR A 88 -1.86 -4.82 4.53
CA THR A 88 -1.47 -6.16 4.08
C THR A 88 -2.47 -6.63 3.04
N ALA A 89 -2.13 -7.62 2.22
CA ALA A 89 -3.08 -8.21 1.27
C ALA A 89 -4.38 -8.68 1.96
N SER A 90 -4.28 -9.32 3.13
CA SER A 90 -5.43 -9.76 3.92
C SER A 90 -6.31 -8.58 4.37
N ARG A 91 -5.69 -7.48 4.80
CA ARG A 91 -6.42 -6.27 5.21
C ARG A 91 -7.07 -5.57 4.01
N ALA A 92 -6.41 -5.55 2.86
CA ALA A 92 -6.97 -5.04 1.61
C ALA A 92 -8.22 -5.82 1.21
N ILE A 93 -8.19 -7.16 1.24
CA ILE A 93 -9.34 -8.02 0.95
C ILE A 93 -10.49 -7.78 1.95
N ALA A 94 -10.17 -7.70 3.24
CA ALA A 94 -11.18 -7.42 4.26
C ALA A 94 -11.84 -6.05 4.06
N TRP A 95 -11.05 -5.03 3.74
CA TRP A 95 -11.54 -3.69 3.43
C TRP A 95 -12.44 -3.70 2.19
N ALA A 96 -12.00 -4.35 1.11
CA ALA A 96 -12.77 -4.47 -0.13
C ALA A 96 -14.12 -5.14 0.08
N THR A 97 -14.14 -6.22 0.86
CA THR A 97 -15.37 -6.93 1.23
C THR A 97 -16.36 -5.99 1.91
N GLN A 98 -15.89 -5.18 2.86
CA GLN A 98 -16.73 -4.21 3.59
C GLN A 98 -17.20 -3.04 2.71
N HIS A 99 -16.41 -2.67 1.69
CA HIS A 99 -16.64 -1.48 0.85
C HIS A 99 -17.01 -1.82 -0.59
N THR A 100 -17.51 -3.04 -0.84
CA THR A 100 -17.80 -3.57 -2.19
C THR A 100 -18.67 -2.61 -3.01
N GLN A 101 -19.70 -2.02 -2.41
CA GLN A 101 -20.60 -1.09 -3.12
C GLN A 101 -19.89 0.21 -3.54
N ALA A 102 -19.00 0.73 -2.69
CA ALA A 102 -18.24 1.94 -3.01
C ALA A 102 -17.23 1.68 -4.15
N ILE A 103 -16.57 0.52 -4.14
CA ILE A 103 -15.68 0.08 -5.23
C ILE A 103 -16.46 -0.05 -6.54
N ILE A 104 -17.59 -0.75 -6.53
CA ILE A 104 -18.44 -0.92 -7.73
C ILE A 104 -18.90 0.42 -8.28
N GLN A 105 -19.36 1.32 -7.41
CA GLN A 105 -19.83 2.63 -7.83
C GLN A 105 -18.69 3.45 -8.46
N TRP A 106 -17.53 3.46 -7.82
CA TRP A 106 -16.37 4.17 -8.32
C TRP A 106 -15.91 3.62 -9.69
N LEU A 107 -15.87 2.29 -9.87
CA LEU A 107 -15.50 1.67 -11.16
C LEU A 107 -16.49 1.96 -12.28
N LYS A 108 -17.80 2.11 -11.97
CA LYS A 108 -18.79 2.55 -12.97
C LYS A 108 -18.54 3.98 -13.45
N GLU A 109 -18.04 4.84 -12.57
CA GLU A 109 -17.70 6.23 -12.86
C GLU A 109 -16.33 6.34 -13.58
N HIS A 110 -15.49 5.32 -13.47
CA HIS A 110 -14.12 5.25 -14.04
C HIS A 110 -13.95 3.98 -14.92
N PRO A 111 -14.60 3.94 -16.10
CA PRO A 111 -14.64 2.74 -16.94
C PRO A 111 -13.27 2.34 -17.52
N ASP A 112 -12.32 3.27 -17.60
CA ASP A 112 -10.92 3.02 -17.97
C ASP A 112 -10.23 2.11 -16.95
N GLN A 113 -10.48 2.33 -15.65
CA GLN A 113 -9.91 1.50 -14.58
C GLN A 113 -10.56 0.11 -14.57
N GLN A 114 -11.87 0.03 -14.83
CA GLN A 114 -12.55 -1.27 -15.03
C GLN A 114 -11.97 -2.03 -16.25
N ALA A 115 -11.73 -1.34 -17.36
CA ALA A 115 -11.14 -1.97 -18.55
C ALA A 115 -9.72 -2.50 -18.26
N GLU A 116 -8.97 -1.82 -17.39
CA GLU A 116 -7.65 -2.27 -16.95
C GLU A 116 -7.70 -3.52 -16.08
N TYR A 117 -8.65 -3.59 -15.14
CA TYR A 117 -8.94 -4.84 -14.40
C TYR A 117 -9.22 -6.01 -15.36
N ASP A 118 -10.10 -5.77 -16.33
CA ASP A 118 -10.52 -6.80 -17.28
C ASP A 118 -9.35 -7.23 -18.18
N ARG A 119 -8.47 -6.28 -18.58
CA ARG A 119 -7.25 -6.56 -19.34
C ARG A 119 -6.31 -7.46 -18.55
N ILE A 120 -5.97 -7.07 -17.32
CA ILE A 120 -5.04 -7.83 -16.46
C ILE A 120 -5.59 -9.23 -16.20
N SER A 121 -6.89 -9.37 -15.92
CA SER A 121 -7.52 -10.68 -15.69
C SER A 121 -7.38 -11.60 -16.92
N ARG A 122 -7.71 -11.11 -18.12
CA ARG A 122 -7.57 -11.90 -19.35
C ARG A 122 -6.13 -12.32 -19.61
N GLU A 123 -5.17 -11.44 -19.36
CA GLU A 123 -3.75 -11.77 -19.55
C GLU A 123 -3.26 -12.79 -18.52
N LEU A 124 -3.67 -12.68 -17.24
CA LEU A 124 -3.38 -13.68 -16.22
C LEU A 124 -3.94 -15.06 -16.60
N ASP A 125 -5.19 -15.13 -17.08
CA ASP A 125 -5.82 -16.38 -17.53
C ASP A 125 -5.05 -16.99 -18.71
N ALA A 126 -4.64 -16.16 -19.67
CA ALA A 126 -3.90 -16.60 -20.86
C ALA A 126 -2.49 -17.13 -20.51
N VAL A 127 -1.76 -16.45 -19.62
CA VAL A 127 -0.42 -16.88 -19.20
C VAL A 127 -0.51 -18.12 -18.31
N SER A 128 -1.47 -18.17 -17.38
CA SER A 128 -1.69 -19.34 -16.52
C SER A 128 -2.00 -20.59 -17.33
N THR A 129 -2.81 -20.47 -18.38
CA THR A 129 -3.09 -21.57 -19.32
C THR A 129 -1.83 -22.10 -19.99
N GLN A 130 -0.92 -21.20 -20.41
CA GLN A 130 0.36 -21.58 -21.02
C GLN A 130 1.29 -22.29 -20.02
N ILE A 131 1.36 -21.80 -18.78
CA ILE A 131 2.15 -22.45 -17.72
C ILE A 131 1.64 -23.85 -17.43
N GLN A 132 0.31 -24.04 -17.34
CA GLN A 132 -0.30 -25.35 -17.12
C GLN A 132 0.05 -26.33 -18.25
N ALA A 133 0.05 -25.86 -19.50
CA ALA A 133 0.42 -26.69 -20.65
C ALA A 133 1.89 -27.13 -20.63
N LEU A 134 2.80 -26.32 -20.07
CA LEU A 134 4.23 -26.65 -19.92
C LEU A 134 4.51 -27.51 -18.69
N SER A 135 3.72 -27.36 -17.61
CA SER A 135 3.96 -28.06 -16.33
C SER A 135 3.44 -29.50 -16.31
N ASN A 136 2.60 -29.88 -17.29
CA ASN A 136 2.04 -31.23 -17.43
C ASN A 136 2.81 -32.11 -18.44
N GLN A 137 3.95 -31.64 -18.94
CA GLN A 137 4.88 -32.38 -19.81
C GLN A 137 5.98 -33.02 -18.96
#